data_AF-A0A9D5ZSM4-F1
#
_entry.id   AF-A0A9D5ZSM4-F1
#
_cell.length_a   1.000
_cell.length_b   1.000
_cell.length_c   1.000
_cell.angle_alpha   90.00
_cell.angle_beta   90.00
_cell.angle_gamma   90.00
#
_symmetry.space_group_name_H-M   'P 1'
#
loop_
_entity.id
_entity.type
_entity.pdbx_description
1 polymer ?
#
loop_
_entity_poly.entity_id
_entity_poly.type
_entity_poly.pdbx_seq_one_letter_code
_entity_poly.pdbx_strand_id
1 'polypeptide(L)'
;MRDVTLSQKALVSSLAALAEGRDPETGSHLERTKQYAMLLTQRLQKEEKYVGIITNDFIEDIYNAASLHDIGKVGISDSILLKPGKLTEEEFNDMKRHVTIGGKVLNTAVDRFGIEQSLFIVAKNICLYHHEKYNGKGYNHGLSGDNIPLEARIFSVCDVYDSLRSKRPYKDEMSHESAIEIIYKDSGQSFDPHVIDALRKCETDFINIHNAYKYLYVMFCRIYETDCVGNLSYINFDEKFQVGIKEIDEQLKLIFDQIQLMLKSINTGKWSTEIFKTIRIMGDYVNYYFKFEEDYMYKKNYPAVTFHIQQHKRLKTVLTDITDRLKEQGGNFSYISELTLKFAQEIISHILTIDKALGEFLSRDGQI
;
A
#
# COMPACT_ATOMS: atom_id res chain seq x y z
N MET A 1 14.13 5.74 22.49
CA MET A 1 13.71 4.35 22.21
C MET A 1 12.52 4.24 21.23
N ARG A 2 11.94 5.35 20.72
CA ARG A 2 10.82 5.34 19.74
C ARG A 2 11.23 5.31 18.27
N ASP A 3 12.48 5.67 17.91
CA ASP A 3 12.94 5.72 16.50
C ASP A 3 13.25 4.35 15.88
N VAL A 4 13.66 3.37 16.69
CA VAL A 4 14.18 2.08 16.18
C VAL A 4 13.08 1.27 15.46
N THR A 5 11.84 1.32 15.93
CA THR A 5 10.73 0.52 15.36
C THR A 5 10.21 1.08 14.04
N LEU A 6 10.12 2.41 13.90
CA LEU A 6 9.69 3.04 12.65
C LEU A 6 10.77 2.85 11.57
N SER A 7 12.05 3.03 11.91
CA SER A 7 13.16 2.77 10.99
C SER A 7 13.20 1.30 10.55
N GLN A 8 12.94 0.35 11.45
CA GLN A 8 12.83 -1.08 11.10
C GLN A 8 11.67 -1.34 10.13
N LYS A 9 10.47 -0.81 10.41
CA LYS A 9 9.29 -0.95 9.53
C LYS A 9 9.54 -0.34 8.14
N ALA A 10 10.21 0.81 8.09
CA ALA A 10 10.61 1.47 6.84
C ALA A 10 11.59 0.59 6.05
N LEU A 11 12.64 0.07 6.68
CA LEU A 11 13.61 -0.83 6.04
C LEU A 11 12.97 -2.11 5.52
N VAL A 12 12.10 -2.75 6.30
CA VAL A 12 11.34 -3.94 5.87
C VAL A 12 10.50 -3.62 4.64
N SER A 13 9.77 -2.51 4.66
CA SER A 13 8.94 -2.08 3.52
C SER A 13 9.79 -1.78 2.28
N SER A 14 10.95 -1.13 2.44
CA SER A 14 11.87 -0.82 1.33
C SER A 14 12.49 -2.08 0.72
N LEU A 15 12.87 -3.07 1.52
CA LEU A 15 13.43 -4.33 1.03
C LEU A 15 12.37 -5.17 0.30
N ALA A 16 11.15 -5.22 0.83
CA ALA A 16 10.01 -5.84 0.15
C ALA A 16 9.75 -5.18 -1.21
N ALA A 17 9.66 -3.85 -1.24
CA ALA A 17 9.46 -3.10 -2.49
C ALA A 17 10.60 -3.31 -3.50
N LEU A 18 11.84 -3.47 -3.04
CA LEU A 18 12.98 -3.76 -3.91
C LEU A 18 12.87 -5.14 -4.56
N ALA A 19 12.45 -6.17 -3.80
CA ALA A 19 12.23 -7.50 -4.36
C ALA A 19 11.08 -7.52 -5.37
N GLU A 20 10.00 -6.80 -5.04
CA GLU A 20 8.81 -6.67 -5.89
C GLU A 20 9.08 -5.88 -7.17
N GLY A 21 9.95 -4.87 -7.14
CA GLY A 21 10.25 -4.02 -8.30
C GLY A 21 10.85 -4.77 -9.51
N ARG A 22 11.21 -6.05 -9.36
CA ARG A 22 11.62 -6.94 -10.46
C ARG A 22 10.46 -7.72 -11.08
N ASP A 23 9.32 -7.79 -10.40
CA ASP A 23 8.10 -8.44 -10.88
C ASP A 23 7.18 -7.37 -11.51
N PRO A 24 6.45 -7.66 -12.61
CA PRO A 24 5.37 -6.80 -13.09
C PRO A 24 4.23 -6.56 -12.06
N GLU A 25 4.23 -7.26 -10.92
CA GLU A 25 3.42 -6.91 -9.76
C GLU A 25 3.81 -5.53 -9.18
N THR A 26 2.80 -4.73 -8.82
CA THR A 26 2.99 -3.31 -8.52
C THR A 26 3.09 -3.10 -7.01
N GLY A 27 3.73 -2.04 -6.53
CA GLY A 27 3.79 -1.74 -5.09
C GLY A 27 2.42 -1.61 -4.39
N SER A 28 1.33 -1.49 -5.16
CA SER A 28 -0.04 -1.55 -4.65
C SER A 28 -0.47 -2.98 -4.23
N HIS A 29 0.10 -4.04 -4.82
CA HIS A 29 -0.10 -5.43 -4.41
C HIS A 29 0.33 -5.62 -2.96
N LEU A 30 1.56 -5.24 -2.62
CA LEU A 30 2.10 -5.35 -1.26
C LEU A 30 1.20 -4.66 -0.24
N GLU A 31 0.71 -3.46 -0.56
CA GLU A 31 -0.17 -2.73 0.36
C GLU A 31 -1.57 -3.37 0.46
N ARG A 32 -2.16 -3.82 -0.65
CA ARG A 32 -3.46 -4.51 -0.61
C ARG A 32 -3.40 -5.80 0.19
N THR A 33 -2.39 -6.64 -0.03
CA THR A 33 -2.27 -7.93 0.67
C THR A 33 -2.03 -7.76 2.17
N LYS A 34 -1.28 -6.74 2.59
CA LYS A 34 -1.17 -6.37 4.02
C LYS A 34 -2.51 -6.02 4.65
N GLN A 35 -3.30 -5.19 3.97
CA GLN A 35 -4.63 -4.78 4.46
C GLN A 35 -5.60 -5.97 4.50
N TYR A 36 -5.62 -6.80 3.46
CA TYR A 36 -6.43 -8.02 3.43
C TYR A 36 -6.08 -8.97 4.57
N ALA A 37 -4.79 -9.22 4.79
CA ALA A 37 -4.32 -10.14 5.81
C ALA A 37 -4.68 -9.65 7.22
N MET A 38 -4.47 -8.36 7.51
CA MET A 38 -4.87 -7.75 8.77
C MET A 38 -6.38 -7.85 9.01
N LEU A 39 -7.19 -7.45 8.01
CA LEU A 39 -8.65 -7.48 8.09
C LEU A 39 -9.18 -8.90 8.34
N LEU A 40 -8.68 -9.87 7.57
CA LEU A 40 -9.10 -11.26 7.69
C LEU A 40 -8.70 -11.87 9.04
N THR A 41 -7.50 -11.54 9.52
CA THR A 41 -7.03 -11.96 10.85
C THR A 41 -7.88 -11.35 11.97
N GLN A 42 -8.21 -10.06 11.89
CA GLN A 42 -9.13 -9.39 12.82
C GLN A 42 -10.54 -10.02 12.80
N ARG A 43 -10.99 -10.50 11.63
CA ARG A 43 -12.29 -11.18 11.55
C ARG A 43 -12.25 -12.55 12.22
N LEU A 44 -11.17 -13.30 12.03
CA LEU A 44 -10.93 -14.60 12.66
C LEU A 44 -10.77 -14.48 14.18
N GLN A 45 -10.14 -13.41 14.67
CA GLN A 45 -9.99 -13.14 16.11
C GLN A 45 -11.33 -13.17 16.87
N LYS A 46 -12.41 -12.78 16.21
CA LYS A 46 -13.76 -12.73 16.79
C LYS A 46 -14.45 -14.11 16.86
N GLU A 47 -13.88 -15.14 16.25
CA GLU A 47 -14.43 -16.50 16.28
C GLU A 47 -13.86 -17.27 17.48
N GLU A 48 -14.71 -18.01 18.18
CA GLU A 48 -14.36 -18.72 19.43
C GLU A 48 -13.12 -19.61 19.29
N LYS A 49 -12.95 -20.28 18.15
CA LYS A 49 -11.80 -21.15 17.83
C LYS A 49 -10.44 -20.44 17.96
N TYR A 50 -10.38 -19.13 17.72
CA TYR A 50 -9.12 -18.38 17.67
C TYR A 50 -8.91 -17.45 18.87
N VAL A 51 -9.82 -17.46 19.85
CA VAL A 51 -9.67 -16.71 21.10
C VAL A 51 -8.42 -17.17 21.84
N GLY A 52 -7.55 -16.22 22.19
CA GLY A 52 -6.27 -16.50 22.84
C GLY A 52 -5.16 -16.99 21.89
N ILE A 53 -5.48 -17.32 20.63
CA ILE A 53 -4.51 -17.66 19.58
C ILE A 53 -4.17 -16.40 18.77
N ILE A 54 -5.18 -15.68 18.29
CA ILE A 54 -5.01 -14.44 17.53
C ILE A 54 -5.00 -13.25 18.50
N THR A 55 -3.80 -12.78 18.86
CA THR A 55 -3.60 -11.58 19.67
C THR A 55 -3.49 -10.34 18.77
N ASN A 56 -3.52 -9.14 19.37
CA ASN A 56 -3.26 -7.90 18.64
C ASN A 56 -1.83 -7.87 18.07
N ASP A 57 -0.87 -8.42 18.81
CA ASP A 57 0.52 -8.54 18.36
C ASP A 57 0.61 -9.45 17.13
N PHE A 58 -0.12 -10.58 17.12
CA PHE A 58 -0.18 -11.47 15.94
C PHE A 58 -0.76 -10.78 14.70
N ILE A 59 -1.79 -9.93 14.89
CA ILE A 59 -2.37 -9.12 13.81
C ILE A 59 -1.34 -8.12 13.26
N GLU A 60 -0.61 -7.43 14.15
CA GLU A 60 0.46 -6.50 13.75
C GLU A 60 1.61 -7.23 13.06
N ASP A 61 1.98 -8.41 13.53
CA ASP A 61 3.03 -9.24 12.93
C ASP A 61 2.64 -9.68 11.52
N ILE A 62 1.42 -10.21 11.31
CA ILE A 62 0.91 -10.54 9.97
C ILE A 62 0.92 -9.32 9.05
N TYR A 63 0.47 -8.16 9.53
CA TYR A 63 0.43 -6.93 8.74
C TYR A 63 1.83 -6.51 8.26
N ASN A 64 2.85 -6.62 9.10
CA ASN A 64 4.22 -6.25 8.73
C ASN A 64 4.94 -7.36 7.94
N ALA A 65 4.60 -8.63 8.20
CA ALA A 65 5.19 -9.79 7.56
C ALA A 65 4.69 -10.03 6.13
N ALA A 66 3.43 -9.69 5.84
CA ALA A 66 2.77 -9.92 4.55
C ALA A 66 3.59 -9.44 3.34
N SER A 67 4.23 -8.27 3.43
CA SER A 67 5.04 -7.74 2.31
C SER A 67 6.32 -8.55 2.02
N LEU A 68 6.73 -9.44 2.92
CA LEU A 68 7.95 -10.23 2.76
C LEU A 68 7.71 -11.58 2.08
N HIS A 69 6.46 -12.00 1.84
CA HIS A 69 6.13 -13.34 1.33
C HIS A 69 6.99 -13.74 0.12
N ASP A 70 7.20 -12.78 -0.79
CA ASP A 70 7.92 -12.95 -2.05
C ASP A 70 9.34 -12.38 -2.08
N ILE A 71 9.92 -12.03 -0.91
CA ILE A 71 11.29 -11.48 -0.82
C ILE A 71 12.34 -12.40 -1.49
N GLY A 72 12.05 -13.71 -1.57
CA GLY A 72 12.93 -14.68 -2.23
C GLY A 72 12.98 -14.61 -3.75
N LYS A 73 12.05 -13.88 -4.41
CA LYS A 73 12.08 -13.64 -5.86
C LYS A 73 13.39 -12.96 -6.31
N VAL A 74 14.09 -12.28 -5.40
CA VAL A 74 15.45 -11.74 -5.64
C VAL A 74 16.45 -12.79 -6.14
N GLY A 75 16.28 -14.06 -5.77
CA GLY A 75 17.16 -15.15 -6.20
C GLY A 75 16.67 -15.92 -7.43
N ILE A 76 15.58 -15.48 -8.08
CA ILE A 76 15.06 -16.08 -9.32
C ILE A 76 15.64 -15.34 -10.54
N SER A 77 16.01 -16.09 -11.58
CA SER A 77 16.51 -15.54 -12.85
C SER A 77 15.45 -14.69 -13.55
N ASP A 78 15.86 -13.57 -14.14
CA ASP A 78 14.99 -12.71 -14.95
C ASP A 78 14.33 -13.48 -16.10
N SER A 79 15.04 -14.44 -16.70
CA SER A 79 14.52 -15.27 -17.81
C SER A 79 13.31 -16.11 -17.41
N ILE A 80 13.14 -16.40 -16.12
CA ILE A 80 12.00 -17.13 -15.56
C ILE A 80 10.99 -16.13 -14.98
N LEU A 81 11.45 -15.17 -14.17
CA LEU A 81 10.59 -14.18 -13.50
C LEU A 81 9.83 -13.30 -14.48
N LEU A 82 10.47 -12.87 -15.56
CA LEU A 82 9.92 -11.92 -16.55
C LEU A 82 9.42 -12.62 -17.82
N LYS A 83 9.30 -13.95 -17.83
CA LYS A 83 8.94 -14.71 -19.04
C LYS A 83 7.54 -14.30 -19.53
N PRO A 84 7.39 -13.82 -20.79
CA PRO A 84 6.08 -13.50 -21.34
C PRO A 84 5.37 -14.79 -21.80
N GLY A 85 4.74 -15.50 -20.85
CA GLY A 85 3.97 -16.70 -21.14
C GLY A 85 3.95 -17.71 -19.99
N LYS A 86 3.43 -18.91 -20.25
CA LYS A 86 3.44 -20.00 -19.27
C LYS A 86 4.87 -20.52 -19.06
N LEU A 87 5.21 -20.78 -17.79
CA LEU A 87 6.43 -21.49 -17.44
C LEU A 87 6.32 -22.96 -17.85
N THR A 88 7.43 -23.56 -18.28
CA THR A 88 7.57 -25.01 -18.38
C THR A 88 7.58 -25.63 -16.97
N GLU A 89 7.44 -26.95 -16.86
CA GLU A 89 7.52 -27.62 -15.56
C GLU A 89 8.87 -27.38 -14.86
N GLU A 90 9.96 -27.38 -15.63
CA GLU A 90 11.31 -27.10 -15.12
C GLU A 90 11.43 -25.65 -14.62
N GLU A 91 11.00 -24.68 -15.42
CA GLU A 91 11.00 -23.27 -15.04
C GLU A 91 10.09 -22.99 -13.84
N PHE A 92 8.95 -23.68 -13.76
CA PHE A 92 8.05 -23.58 -12.62
C PHE A 92 8.69 -24.18 -11.35
N ASN A 93 9.40 -25.30 -11.47
CA ASN A 93 10.15 -25.87 -10.35
C ASN A 93 11.26 -24.92 -9.88
N ASP A 94 11.91 -24.21 -10.78
CA ASP A 94 12.85 -23.15 -10.42
C ASP A 94 12.15 -21.95 -9.76
N MET A 95 11.01 -21.50 -10.27
CA MET A 95 10.21 -20.44 -9.67
C MET A 95 9.83 -20.75 -8.22
N LYS A 96 9.44 -22.00 -7.90
CA LYS A 96 9.11 -22.43 -6.52
C LYS A 96 10.24 -22.21 -5.51
N ARG A 97 11.49 -22.07 -5.97
CA ARG A 97 12.64 -21.84 -5.09
C ARG A 97 12.56 -20.52 -4.35
N HIS A 98 11.78 -19.54 -4.81
CA HIS A 98 11.62 -18.24 -4.12
C HIS A 98 11.21 -18.44 -2.66
N VAL A 99 10.31 -19.39 -2.39
CA VAL A 99 9.87 -19.80 -1.05
C VAL A 99 11.06 -20.18 -0.17
N THR A 100 11.92 -21.09 -0.66
CA THR A 100 13.11 -21.55 0.08
C THR A 100 14.19 -20.48 0.22
N ILE A 101 14.34 -19.61 -0.77
CA ILE A 101 15.30 -18.49 -0.75
C ILE A 101 14.86 -17.46 0.29
N GLY A 102 13.58 -17.07 0.28
CA GLY A 102 13.01 -16.14 1.25
C GLY A 102 13.11 -16.68 2.68
N GLY A 103 12.76 -17.95 2.90
CA GLY A 103 12.92 -18.60 4.19
C GLY A 103 14.37 -18.62 4.69
N LYS A 104 15.36 -18.85 3.81
CA LYS A 104 16.79 -18.79 4.16
C LYS A 104 17.24 -17.38 4.54
N VAL A 105 16.79 -16.35 3.81
CA VAL A 105 17.11 -14.95 4.12
C VAL A 105 16.60 -14.59 5.52
N LEU A 106 15.36 -14.97 5.85
CA LEU A 106 14.76 -14.69 7.16
C LEU A 106 15.41 -15.51 8.28
N ASN A 107 15.72 -16.80 8.06
CA ASN A 107 16.44 -17.62 9.04
C ASN A 107 17.84 -17.09 9.33
N THR A 108 18.56 -16.59 8.32
CA THR A 108 19.91 -16.04 8.52
C THR A 108 19.89 -14.86 9.51
N ALA A 109 18.86 -14.01 9.46
CA ALA A 109 18.69 -12.93 10.42
C ALA A 109 18.37 -13.46 11.83
N VAL A 110 17.49 -14.46 11.95
CA VAL A 110 17.15 -15.09 13.23
C VAL A 110 18.38 -15.73 13.88
N ASP A 111 19.10 -16.58 13.15
CA ASP A 111 20.24 -17.34 13.66
C ASP A 111 21.41 -16.42 14.04
N ARG A 112 21.67 -15.38 13.22
CA ARG A 112 22.82 -14.49 13.41
C ARG A 112 22.64 -13.51 14.57
N PHE A 113 21.41 -13.09 14.84
CA PHE A 113 21.11 -12.07 15.84
C PHE A 113 20.33 -12.60 17.05
N GLY A 114 20.03 -13.91 17.10
CA GLY A 114 19.26 -14.53 18.17
C GLY A 114 17.85 -13.96 18.29
N ILE A 115 17.21 -13.64 17.16
CA ILE A 115 15.92 -12.95 17.16
C ILE A 115 14.81 -13.98 17.39
N GLU A 116 14.26 -14.00 18.60
CA GLU A 116 13.05 -14.78 18.95
C GLU A 116 11.74 -13.99 18.71
N GLN A 117 11.81 -12.87 17.97
CA GLN A 117 10.65 -12.01 17.75
C GLN A 117 9.60 -12.71 16.88
N SER A 118 8.34 -12.62 17.32
CA SER A 118 7.17 -13.20 16.66
C SER A 118 7.06 -12.79 15.17
N LEU A 119 7.34 -11.52 14.84
CA LEU A 119 7.36 -11.02 13.45
C LEU A 119 8.20 -11.86 12.48
N PHE A 120 9.42 -12.25 12.87
CA PHE A 120 10.31 -13.03 11.99
C PHE A 120 9.81 -14.45 11.79
N ILE A 121 9.18 -15.03 12.80
CA ILE A 121 8.57 -16.35 12.72
C ILE A 121 7.36 -16.29 11.77
N VAL A 122 6.48 -15.30 11.94
CA VAL A 122 5.32 -15.07 11.06
C VAL A 122 5.75 -14.83 9.62
N ALA A 123 6.72 -13.94 9.39
CA ALA A 123 7.26 -13.67 8.05
C ALA A 123 7.86 -14.92 7.40
N LYS A 124 8.65 -15.68 8.17
CA LYS A 124 9.23 -16.93 7.69
C LYS A 124 8.15 -17.94 7.31
N ASN A 125 7.13 -18.10 8.15
CA ASN A 125 6.06 -19.05 7.91
C ASN A 125 5.22 -18.64 6.70
N ILE A 126 4.91 -17.36 6.54
CA ILE A 126 4.26 -16.85 5.32
C ILE A 126 5.14 -17.16 4.10
N CYS A 127 6.42 -16.76 4.08
CA CYS A 127 7.32 -17.05 2.96
C CYS A 127 7.37 -18.54 2.61
N LEU A 128 7.53 -19.41 3.61
CA LEU A 128 7.73 -20.84 3.41
C LEU A 128 6.46 -21.60 3.02
N TYR A 129 5.28 -21.13 3.43
CA TYR A 129 4.07 -21.95 3.40
C TYR A 129 2.85 -21.29 2.75
N HIS A 130 2.92 -20.04 2.27
CA HIS A 130 1.77 -19.38 1.62
C HIS A 130 1.29 -20.07 0.32
N HIS A 131 2.11 -20.95 -0.26
CA HIS A 131 1.76 -21.79 -1.40
C HIS A 131 1.44 -23.26 -1.04
N GLU A 132 1.41 -23.59 0.24
CA GLU A 132 0.80 -24.84 0.70
C GLU A 132 -0.71 -24.81 0.48
N LYS A 133 -1.30 -25.98 0.24
CA LYS A 133 -2.75 -26.11 0.03
C LYS A 133 -3.33 -26.93 1.16
N TYR A 134 -4.52 -26.55 1.62
CA TYR A 134 -5.19 -27.23 2.73
C TYR A 134 -5.33 -28.76 2.53
N ASN A 135 -5.47 -29.22 1.28
CA ASN A 135 -5.52 -30.65 0.91
C ASN A 135 -4.16 -31.35 0.75
N GLY A 136 -3.03 -30.67 1.02
CA GLY A 136 -1.68 -31.22 0.92
C GLY A 136 -1.07 -31.23 -0.49
N LYS A 137 -1.77 -30.70 -1.51
CA LYS A 137 -1.28 -30.66 -2.91
C LYS A 137 -0.55 -29.35 -3.25
N GLY A 138 -0.13 -28.60 -2.24
CA GLY A 138 0.70 -27.40 -2.39
C GLY A 138 2.14 -27.77 -2.71
N TYR A 139 3.05 -26.82 -2.57
CA TYR A 139 4.47 -27.08 -2.77
C TYR A 139 5.34 -26.50 -1.66
N ASN A 140 6.59 -26.96 -1.65
CA ASN A 140 7.65 -26.77 -0.66
C ASN A 140 7.75 -27.92 0.35
N HIS A 141 6.72 -28.16 1.17
CA HIS A 141 6.71 -29.21 2.19
C HIS A 141 5.51 -30.17 2.09
N GLY A 142 4.46 -29.84 1.34
CA GLY A 142 3.28 -30.70 1.18
C GLY A 142 2.45 -30.81 2.45
N LEU A 143 2.43 -29.73 3.25
CA LEU A 143 1.66 -29.67 4.49
C LEU A 143 0.17 -29.62 4.18
N SER A 144 -0.63 -30.22 5.06
CA SER A 144 -2.10 -30.28 4.93
C SER A 144 -2.81 -29.90 6.21
N GLY A 145 -4.02 -29.36 6.05
CA GLY A 145 -4.90 -28.98 7.14
C GLY A 145 -4.26 -27.99 8.11
N ASP A 146 -4.42 -28.27 9.40
CA ASP A 146 -3.90 -27.44 10.49
C ASP A 146 -2.37 -27.55 10.67
N ASN A 147 -1.68 -28.43 9.93
CA ASN A 147 -0.21 -28.45 9.92
C ASN A 147 0.41 -27.26 9.18
N ILE A 148 -0.38 -26.59 8.33
CA ILE A 148 0.02 -25.33 7.71
C ILE A 148 -0.12 -24.22 8.76
N PRO A 149 0.93 -23.41 9.02
CA PRO A 149 0.83 -22.30 9.97
C PRO A 149 -0.36 -21.38 9.66
N LEU A 150 -1.02 -20.88 10.71
CA LEU A 150 -2.26 -20.13 10.58
C LEU A 150 -2.08 -18.86 9.72
N GLU A 151 -0.98 -18.14 9.94
CA GLU A 151 -0.60 -16.96 9.18
C GLU A 151 -0.44 -17.24 7.68
N ALA A 152 0.07 -18.42 7.31
CA ALA A 152 0.22 -18.83 5.92
C ALA A 152 -1.13 -19.21 5.30
N ARG A 153 -2.00 -19.90 6.06
CA ARG A 153 -3.37 -20.19 5.64
C ARG A 153 -4.17 -18.91 5.38
N ILE A 154 -4.08 -17.94 6.29
CA ILE A 154 -4.71 -16.61 6.13
C ILE A 154 -4.16 -15.91 4.90
N PHE A 155 -2.83 -15.81 4.80
CA PHE A 155 -2.19 -15.03 3.75
C PHE A 155 -2.40 -15.61 2.35
N SER A 156 -2.44 -16.95 2.22
CA SER A 156 -2.69 -17.62 0.93
C SER A 156 -4.00 -17.18 0.26
N VAL A 157 -5.04 -16.92 1.05
CA VAL A 157 -6.33 -16.41 0.55
C VAL A 157 -6.20 -14.97 0.08
N CYS A 158 -5.46 -14.14 0.82
CA CYS A 158 -5.22 -12.74 0.49
C CYS A 158 -4.42 -12.58 -0.81
N ASP A 159 -3.34 -13.36 -0.95
CA ASP A 159 -2.48 -13.35 -2.13
C ASP A 159 -3.25 -13.84 -3.38
N VAL A 160 -3.96 -14.96 -3.27
CA VAL A 160 -4.76 -15.47 -4.41
C VAL A 160 -5.87 -14.49 -4.77
N TYR A 161 -6.58 -13.90 -3.80
CA TYR A 161 -7.60 -12.89 -4.09
C TYR A 161 -7.01 -11.71 -4.86
N ASP A 162 -5.87 -11.17 -4.41
CA ASP A 162 -5.24 -10.05 -5.09
C ASP A 162 -4.75 -10.41 -6.50
N SER A 163 -4.17 -11.60 -6.66
CA SER A 163 -3.74 -12.15 -7.95
C SER A 163 -4.90 -12.41 -8.91
N LEU A 164 -6.08 -12.79 -8.40
CA LEU A 164 -7.31 -12.92 -9.19
C LEU A 164 -7.83 -11.56 -9.66
N ARG A 165 -7.81 -10.57 -8.78
CA ARG A 165 -8.37 -9.24 -8.99
C ARG A 165 -7.45 -8.26 -9.72
N SER A 166 -6.16 -8.55 -9.82
CA SER A 166 -5.17 -7.66 -10.44
C SER A 166 -4.87 -8.03 -11.88
N LYS A 167 -4.65 -7.01 -12.74
CA LYS A 167 -4.18 -7.19 -14.11
C LYS A 167 -2.71 -7.63 -14.09
N ARG A 168 -2.36 -8.64 -14.89
CA ARG A 168 -0.99 -9.13 -15.10
C ARG A 168 -0.69 -9.26 -16.59
N PRO A 169 0.57 -9.32 -17.05
CA PRO A 169 0.90 -9.38 -18.48
C PRO A 169 0.22 -10.52 -19.25
N TYR A 170 -0.08 -11.62 -18.55
CA TYR A 170 -0.67 -12.83 -19.12
C TYR A 170 -2.15 -13.04 -18.76
N LYS A 171 -2.78 -12.10 -18.04
CA LYS A 171 -4.11 -12.27 -17.47
C LYS A 171 -4.82 -10.94 -17.18
N ASP A 172 -6.04 -10.80 -17.67
CA ASP A 172 -6.91 -9.68 -17.33
C ASP A 172 -7.45 -9.76 -15.89
N GLU A 173 -7.78 -8.61 -15.32
CA GLU A 173 -8.39 -8.52 -13.99
C GLU A 173 -9.77 -9.20 -13.94
N MET A 174 -10.05 -9.95 -12.87
CA MET A 174 -11.37 -10.53 -12.63
C MET A 174 -12.25 -9.61 -11.78
N SER A 175 -13.58 -9.75 -11.91
CA SER A 175 -14.54 -9.10 -11.01
C SER A 175 -14.47 -9.69 -9.59
N HIS A 176 -15.08 -9.00 -8.61
CA HIS A 176 -15.15 -9.49 -7.24
C HIS A 176 -15.85 -10.84 -7.17
N GLU A 177 -17.03 -10.89 -7.79
CA GLU A 177 -17.96 -11.99 -7.79
C GLU A 177 -17.27 -13.24 -8.37
N SER A 178 -16.55 -13.07 -9.48
CA SER A 178 -15.82 -14.17 -10.13
C SER A 178 -14.64 -14.66 -9.28
N ALA A 179 -13.86 -13.75 -8.71
CA ALA A 179 -12.69 -14.11 -7.89
C ALA A 179 -13.11 -14.84 -6.61
N ILE A 180 -14.15 -14.34 -5.93
CA ILE A 180 -14.70 -14.94 -4.73
C ILE A 180 -15.36 -16.29 -5.00
N GLU A 181 -16.08 -16.45 -6.12
CA GLU A 181 -16.68 -17.74 -6.46
C GLU A 181 -15.62 -18.85 -6.63
N ILE A 182 -14.48 -18.53 -7.26
CA ILE A 182 -13.33 -19.45 -7.38
C ILE A 182 -12.80 -19.82 -5.99
N ILE A 183 -12.56 -18.82 -5.15
CA ILE A 183 -12.03 -19.02 -3.79
C ILE A 183 -12.99 -19.86 -2.94
N TYR A 184 -14.30 -19.60 -3.01
CA TYR A 184 -15.31 -20.35 -2.26
C TYR A 184 -15.42 -21.80 -2.71
N LYS A 185 -15.32 -22.07 -4.02
CA LYS A 185 -15.32 -23.43 -4.56
C LYS A 185 -14.11 -24.25 -4.11
N ASP A 186 -12.99 -23.59 -3.85
CA ASP A 186 -11.72 -24.23 -3.45
C ASP A 186 -11.55 -24.32 -1.92
N SER A 187 -12.62 -24.06 -1.16
CA SER A 187 -12.68 -24.25 0.30
C SER A 187 -12.52 -25.73 0.67
N GLY A 188 -11.64 -26.03 1.62
CA GLY A 188 -11.25 -27.39 2.00
C GLY A 188 -10.33 -28.08 0.99
N GLN A 189 -10.05 -27.45 -0.16
CA GLN A 189 -9.09 -27.91 -1.16
C GLN A 189 -7.81 -27.08 -1.07
N SER A 190 -7.76 -25.90 -1.70
CA SER A 190 -6.60 -25.02 -1.52
C SER A 190 -6.66 -24.24 -0.21
N PHE A 191 -7.86 -23.85 0.23
CA PHE A 191 -8.02 -22.91 1.35
C PHE A 191 -8.65 -23.54 2.59
N ASP A 192 -8.26 -23.05 3.76
CA ASP A 192 -8.86 -23.43 5.04
C ASP A 192 -10.33 -22.98 5.09
N PRO A 193 -11.30 -23.90 5.32
CA PRO A 193 -12.71 -23.57 5.43
C PRO A 193 -13.03 -22.47 6.44
N HIS A 194 -12.34 -22.42 7.57
CA HIS A 194 -12.57 -21.40 8.60
C HIS A 194 -12.13 -20.00 8.14
N VAL A 195 -11.03 -19.94 7.39
CA VAL A 195 -10.54 -18.69 6.78
C VAL A 195 -11.53 -18.21 5.71
N ILE A 196 -12.07 -19.14 4.90
CA ILE A 196 -13.10 -18.81 3.90
C ILE A 196 -14.39 -18.32 4.57
N ASP A 197 -14.81 -18.93 5.67
CA ASP A 197 -15.98 -18.48 6.42
C ASP A 197 -15.79 -17.07 6.98
N ALA A 198 -14.58 -16.74 7.47
CA ALA A 198 -14.26 -15.38 7.88
C ALA A 198 -14.27 -14.39 6.70
N LEU A 199 -13.73 -14.77 5.54
CA LEU A 199 -13.73 -13.95 4.33
C LEU A 199 -15.15 -13.57 3.91
N ARG A 200 -16.10 -14.52 3.93
CA ARG A 200 -17.53 -14.26 3.65
C ARG A 200 -18.11 -13.14 4.50
N LYS A 201 -17.64 -13.01 5.74
CA LYS A 201 -18.12 -12.03 6.71
C LYS A 201 -17.46 -10.65 6.55
N CYS A 202 -16.48 -10.48 5.66
CA CYS A 202 -15.79 -9.21 5.40
C CYS A 202 -15.48 -8.96 3.91
N GLU A 203 -16.21 -9.59 2.98
CA GLU A 203 -15.95 -9.49 1.54
C GLU A 203 -16.14 -8.05 1.00
N THR A 204 -17.09 -7.30 1.55
CA THR A 204 -17.32 -5.88 1.21
C THR A 204 -16.08 -5.03 1.50
N ASP A 205 -15.39 -5.30 2.61
CA ASP A 205 -14.17 -4.56 2.97
C ASP A 205 -13.00 -4.94 2.04
N PHE A 206 -12.96 -6.18 1.54
CA PHE A 206 -12.01 -6.59 0.48
C PHE A 206 -12.24 -5.84 -0.83
N ILE A 207 -13.50 -5.60 -1.22
CA ILE A 207 -13.84 -4.75 -2.37
C ILE A 207 -13.33 -3.33 -2.15
N ASN A 208 -13.59 -2.76 -0.97
CA ASN A 208 -13.20 -1.40 -0.62
C ASN A 208 -11.68 -1.21 -0.68
N ILE A 209 -10.92 -2.13 -0.08
CA ILE A 209 -9.46 -2.14 -0.16
C ILE A 209 -9.01 -2.26 -1.61
N HIS A 210 -9.54 -3.22 -2.38
CA HIS A 210 -9.13 -3.38 -3.77
C HIS A 210 -9.34 -2.10 -4.60
N ASN A 211 -10.53 -1.51 -4.50
CA ASN A 211 -10.89 -0.31 -5.25
C ASN A 211 -10.00 0.87 -4.85
N ALA A 212 -9.77 1.09 -3.55
CA ALA A 212 -8.92 2.17 -3.05
C ALA A 212 -7.52 2.16 -3.69
N TYR A 213 -6.91 0.98 -3.82
CA TYR A 213 -5.58 0.83 -4.40
C TYR A 213 -5.59 0.66 -5.93
N LYS A 214 -6.71 0.26 -6.54
CA LYS A 214 -6.88 0.27 -8.01
C LYS A 214 -6.90 1.69 -8.56
N TYR A 215 -7.62 2.60 -7.89
CA TYR A 215 -7.62 4.01 -8.26
C TYR A 215 -6.25 4.64 -8.05
N LEU A 216 -5.57 4.32 -6.94
CA LEU A 216 -4.18 4.76 -6.69
C LEU A 216 -3.22 4.35 -7.84
N TYR A 217 -3.31 3.11 -8.31
CA TYR A 217 -2.48 2.59 -9.41
C TYR A 217 -2.76 3.26 -10.77
N VAL A 218 -4.04 3.38 -11.17
CA VAL A 218 -4.42 4.02 -12.44
C VAL A 218 -3.98 5.49 -12.46
N MET A 219 -4.04 6.19 -11.33
CA MET A 219 -3.51 7.54 -11.23
C MET A 219 -1.98 7.58 -11.25
N PHE A 220 -1.30 6.69 -10.52
CA PHE A 220 0.17 6.66 -10.49
C PHE A 220 0.73 6.39 -11.90
N CYS A 221 0.18 5.43 -12.64
CA CYS A 221 0.56 5.20 -14.05
C CYS A 221 0.29 6.42 -14.93
N ARG A 222 -0.85 7.11 -14.76
CA ARG A 222 -1.12 8.36 -15.50
C ARG A 222 -0.11 9.46 -15.17
N ILE A 223 0.32 9.59 -13.92
CA ILE A 223 1.28 10.61 -13.44
C ILE A 223 2.70 10.35 -13.97
N TYR A 224 3.08 9.08 -14.22
CA TYR A 224 4.39 8.72 -14.76
C TYR A 224 4.43 8.58 -16.29
N GLU A 225 3.31 8.28 -16.95
CA GLU A 225 3.21 8.28 -18.42
C GLU A 225 2.99 9.68 -19.01
N THR A 226 2.47 10.61 -18.21
CA THR A 226 2.48 12.02 -18.57
C THR A 226 3.69 12.68 -17.91
N ASP A 227 4.45 13.47 -18.67
CA ASP A 227 5.51 14.37 -18.19
C ASP A 227 4.98 15.45 -17.18
N CYS A 228 3.92 15.19 -16.42
CA CYS A 228 3.33 16.09 -15.45
C CYS A 228 4.26 16.41 -14.29
N VAL A 229 5.16 15.50 -13.94
CA VAL A 229 6.20 15.69 -12.90
C VAL A 229 7.59 15.78 -13.55
N GLY A 230 7.65 16.32 -14.77
CA GLY A 230 8.90 16.87 -15.28
C GLY A 230 9.43 17.92 -14.32
N ASN A 231 10.74 17.87 -14.06
CA ASN A 231 11.56 18.81 -13.28
C ASN A 231 10.77 19.96 -12.63
N LEU A 232 10.37 19.81 -11.35
CA LEU A 232 9.53 20.70 -10.50
C LEU A 232 10.14 22.11 -10.29
N SER A 233 10.56 22.75 -11.37
CA SER A 233 11.09 24.10 -11.42
C SER A 233 9.97 25.13 -11.39
N TYR A 234 8.77 24.77 -11.88
CA TYR A 234 7.61 25.64 -12.02
C TYR A 234 6.32 24.84 -12.21
N ILE A 235 5.24 25.14 -11.47
CA ILE A 235 3.93 24.50 -11.62
C ILE A 235 2.80 25.51 -11.42
N ASN A 236 1.82 25.52 -12.33
CA ASN A 236 0.63 26.36 -12.26
C ASN A 236 -0.64 25.50 -12.20
N PHE A 237 -1.67 26.02 -11.54
CA PHE A 237 -3.01 25.45 -11.62
C PHE A 237 -3.56 25.60 -13.05
N ASP A 238 -4.02 24.51 -13.64
CA ASP A 238 -4.58 24.43 -14.98
C ASP A 238 -5.77 23.45 -14.99
N GLU A 239 -6.38 23.24 -16.16
CA GLU A 239 -7.58 22.40 -16.31
C GLU A 239 -7.39 20.95 -15.82
N LYS A 240 -6.17 20.40 -15.84
CA LYS A 240 -5.95 19.00 -15.43
C LYS A 240 -6.12 18.80 -13.92
N PHE A 241 -5.91 19.86 -13.14
CA PHE A 241 -6.04 19.90 -11.69
C PHE A 241 -7.43 20.32 -11.21
N GLN A 242 -8.34 20.66 -12.13
CA GLN A 242 -9.71 20.94 -11.75
C GLN A 242 -10.41 19.67 -11.28
N VAL A 243 -11.04 19.80 -10.11
CA VAL A 243 -11.96 18.82 -9.54
C VAL A 243 -13.36 19.02 -10.12
N GLY A 244 -13.71 20.23 -10.54
CA GLY A 244 -15.03 20.56 -11.08
C GLY A 244 -16.01 21.05 -10.01
N ILE A 245 -15.53 21.25 -8.78
CA ILE A 245 -16.28 21.83 -7.67
C ILE A 245 -15.69 23.22 -7.43
N LYS A 246 -16.44 24.27 -7.79
CA LYS A 246 -15.93 25.66 -7.84
C LYS A 246 -15.22 26.06 -6.55
N GLU A 247 -15.81 25.78 -5.39
CA GLU A 247 -15.24 26.17 -4.11
C GLU A 247 -13.95 25.42 -3.80
N ILE A 248 -13.85 24.13 -4.18
CA ILE A 248 -12.63 23.33 -4.06
C ILE A 248 -11.57 23.85 -5.04
N ASP A 249 -11.92 24.08 -6.30
CA ASP A 249 -10.99 24.58 -7.32
C ASP A 249 -10.41 25.96 -6.94
N GLU A 250 -11.19 26.82 -6.28
CA GLU A 250 -10.71 28.08 -5.70
C GLU A 250 -9.69 27.84 -4.58
N GLN A 251 -9.90 26.86 -3.70
CA GLN A 251 -8.92 26.52 -2.68
C GLN A 251 -7.65 25.92 -3.29
N LEU A 252 -7.78 25.06 -4.30
CA LEU A 252 -6.66 24.42 -4.98
C LEU A 252 -5.75 25.44 -5.66
N LYS A 253 -6.29 26.48 -6.31
CA LYS A 253 -5.48 27.57 -6.87
C LYS A 253 -4.54 28.19 -5.83
N LEU A 254 -5.05 28.42 -4.62
CA LEU A 254 -4.25 28.97 -3.52
C LEU A 254 -3.21 27.96 -3.00
N ILE A 255 -3.49 26.65 -3.00
CA ILE A 255 -2.48 25.61 -2.72
C ILE A 255 -1.36 25.68 -3.75
N PHE A 256 -1.70 25.74 -5.04
CA PHE A 256 -0.73 25.83 -6.13
C PHE A 256 0.12 27.11 -6.04
N ASP A 257 -0.46 28.25 -5.67
CA ASP A 257 0.29 29.47 -5.41
C ASP A 257 1.32 29.29 -4.28
N GLN A 258 0.96 28.59 -3.19
CA GLN A 258 1.91 28.29 -2.11
C GLN A 258 3.02 27.32 -2.55
N ILE A 259 2.68 26.27 -3.30
CA ILE A 259 3.67 25.35 -3.88
C ILE A 259 4.64 26.13 -4.78
N GLN A 260 4.12 27.02 -5.62
CA GLN A 260 4.93 27.82 -6.53
C GLN A 260 5.88 28.78 -5.79
N LEU A 261 5.42 29.43 -4.71
CA LEU A 261 6.26 30.26 -3.84
C LEU A 261 7.37 29.45 -3.16
N MET A 262 7.05 28.23 -2.74
CA MET A 262 7.96 27.31 -2.09
C MET A 262 9.06 26.84 -3.05
N LEU A 263 8.69 26.37 -4.26
CA LEU A 263 9.63 25.96 -5.30
C LEU A 263 10.55 27.11 -5.73
N LYS A 264 10.00 28.32 -5.89
CA LYS A 264 10.79 29.53 -6.19
C LYS A 264 11.81 29.84 -5.09
N SER A 265 11.44 29.64 -3.83
CA SER A 265 12.33 29.91 -2.70
C SER A 265 13.48 28.89 -2.62
N ILE A 266 13.21 27.63 -2.92
CA ILE A 266 14.24 26.57 -3.07
C ILE A 266 15.20 26.93 -4.21
N ASN A 267 14.66 27.24 -5.40
CA ASN A 267 15.47 27.52 -6.59
C ASN A 267 16.31 28.80 -6.49
N THR A 268 15.92 29.76 -5.65
CA THR A 268 16.65 31.03 -5.46
C THR A 268 17.61 31.01 -4.27
N GLY A 269 17.70 29.92 -3.51
CA GLY A 269 18.61 29.80 -2.36
C GLY A 269 18.24 30.69 -1.17
N LYS A 270 17.03 31.27 -1.13
CA LYS A 270 16.59 32.23 -0.10
C LYS A 270 15.96 31.48 1.09
N TRP A 271 16.82 31.02 1.99
CA TRP A 271 16.48 29.93 2.90
C TRP A 271 15.95 30.30 4.31
N SER A 272 16.35 31.43 4.88
CA SER A 272 16.33 31.57 6.34
C SER A 272 15.00 32.02 6.97
N THR A 273 14.12 32.72 6.26
CA THR A 273 12.82 33.16 6.81
C THR A 273 11.63 32.89 5.90
N GLU A 274 11.82 32.99 4.59
CA GLU A 274 10.70 32.89 3.64
C GLU A 274 10.22 31.45 3.48
N ILE A 275 11.12 30.45 3.37
CA ILE A 275 10.72 29.03 3.32
C ILE A 275 10.02 28.60 4.61
N PHE A 276 10.53 29.01 5.78
CA PHE A 276 9.88 28.71 7.07
C PHE A 276 8.47 29.30 7.16
N LYS A 277 8.29 30.56 6.72
CA LYS A 277 6.97 31.19 6.65
C LYS A 277 6.07 30.47 5.65
N THR A 278 6.57 30.17 4.46
CA THR A 278 5.80 29.50 3.40
C THR A 278 5.36 28.11 3.81
N ILE A 279 6.25 27.29 4.40
CA ILE A 279 5.88 25.94 4.86
C ILE A 279 4.86 26.00 5.99
N ARG A 280 5.00 26.94 6.94
CA ARG A 280 4.01 27.13 8.00
C ARG A 280 2.65 27.57 7.43
N ILE A 281 2.64 28.58 6.55
CA ILE A 281 1.42 29.07 5.90
C ILE A 281 0.77 27.97 5.07
N MET A 282 1.55 27.23 4.29
CA MET A 282 1.08 26.09 3.51
C MET A 282 0.50 25.01 4.42
N GLY A 283 1.12 24.74 5.57
CA GLY A 283 0.61 23.77 6.52
C GLY A 283 -0.73 24.14 7.13
N ASP A 284 -0.88 25.39 7.57
CA ASP A 284 -2.15 25.93 8.07
C ASP A 284 -3.24 25.89 6.99
N TYR A 285 -2.86 26.26 5.76
CA TYR A 285 -3.77 26.31 4.62
C TYR A 285 -4.22 24.92 4.15
N VAL A 286 -3.31 23.94 4.09
CA VAL A 286 -3.62 22.55 3.76
C VAL A 286 -4.54 21.93 4.81
N ASN A 287 -4.32 22.23 6.09
CA ASN A 287 -5.22 21.79 7.16
C ASN A 287 -6.63 22.37 7.02
N TYR A 288 -6.73 23.65 6.66
CA TYR A 288 -8.00 24.31 6.38
C TYR A 288 -8.69 23.69 5.16
N TYR A 289 -7.97 23.51 4.05
CA TYR A 289 -8.47 22.90 2.82
C TYR A 289 -9.03 21.50 3.09
N PHE A 290 -8.25 20.63 3.74
CA PHE A 290 -8.69 19.28 4.06
C PHE A 290 -9.94 19.27 4.92
N LYS A 291 -10.04 20.19 5.90
CA LYS A 291 -11.25 20.29 6.71
C LYS A 291 -12.46 20.75 5.89
N PHE A 292 -12.25 21.72 5.01
CA PHE A 292 -13.28 22.22 4.09
C PHE A 292 -13.80 21.11 3.18
N GLU A 293 -12.90 20.35 2.56
CA GLU A 293 -13.23 19.22 1.68
C GLU A 293 -13.92 18.08 2.44
N GLU A 294 -13.45 17.75 3.65
CA GLU A 294 -14.11 16.79 4.54
C GLU A 294 -15.57 17.18 4.85
N ASP A 295 -15.79 18.43 5.24
CA ASP A 295 -17.13 18.94 5.54
C ASP A 295 -18.02 18.94 4.28
N TYR A 296 -17.44 19.22 3.12
CA TYR A 296 -18.12 19.15 1.84
C TYR A 296 -18.54 17.71 1.50
N MET A 297 -17.63 16.74 1.67
CA MET A 297 -17.90 15.31 1.45
C MET A 297 -19.02 14.79 2.35
N TYR A 298 -19.02 15.15 3.64
CA TYR A 298 -20.10 14.78 4.55
C TYR A 298 -21.44 15.37 4.10
N LYS A 299 -21.45 16.65 3.69
CA LYS A 299 -22.67 17.31 3.20
C LYS A 299 -23.24 16.65 1.94
N LYS A 300 -22.39 16.09 1.10
CA LYS A 300 -22.75 15.43 -0.18
C LYS A 300 -22.91 13.92 -0.08
N ASN A 301 -22.84 13.35 1.13
CA ASN A 301 -22.91 11.91 1.38
C ASN A 301 -21.91 11.11 0.53
N TYR A 302 -20.68 11.63 0.38
CA TYR A 302 -19.66 10.95 -0.41
C TYR A 302 -19.27 9.60 0.22
N PRO A 303 -19.46 8.47 -0.48
CA PRO A 303 -19.33 7.14 0.12
C PRO A 303 -17.89 6.79 0.56
N ALA A 304 -16.88 7.43 -0.03
CA ALA A 304 -15.47 7.16 0.29
C ALA A 304 -14.86 8.16 1.31
N VAL A 305 -15.69 8.91 2.03
CA VAL A 305 -15.25 9.97 2.98
C VAL A 305 -14.24 9.47 4.01
N THR A 306 -14.40 8.26 4.55
CA THR A 306 -13.48 7.70 5.55
C THR A 306 -12.08 7.46 4.99
N PHE A 307 -11.99 6.96 3.76
CA PHE A 307 -10.72 6.74 3.08
C PHE A 307 -10.05 8.07 2.74
N HIS A 308 -10.83 9.03 2.24
CA HIS A 308 -10.34 10.37 1.92
C HIS A 308 -9.73 11.05 3.16
N ILE A 309 -10.42 11.00 4.30
CA ILE A 309 -9.89 11.50 5.60
C ILE A 309 -8.59 10.79 6.00
N GLN A 310 -8.43 9.51 5.70
CA GLN A 310 -7.19 8.79 5.99
C GLN A 310 -6.01 9.31 5.14
N GLN A 311 -6.26 9.68 3.88
CA GLN A 311 -5.26 10.32 3.03
C GLN A 311 -4.86 11.70 3.57
N HIS A 312 -5.83 12.50 4.01
CA HIS A 312 -5.55 13.77 4.69
C HIS A 312 -4.68 13.58 5.93
N LYS A 313 -5.01 12.60 6.79
CA LYS A 313 -4.20 12.31 7.98
C LYS A 313 -2.76 11.96 7.62
N ARG A 314 -2.55 11.16 6.56
CA ARG A 314 -1.21 10.81 6.06
C ARG A 314 -0.42 12.05 5.64
N LEU A 315 -1.02 12.91 4.81
CA LEU A 315 -0.39 14.15 4.34
C LEU A 315 -0.10 15.13 5.48
N LYS A 316 -1.00 15.23 6.46
CA LYS A 316 -0.80 16.02 7.69
C LYS A 316 0.39 15.51 8.51
N THR A 317 0.58 14.19 8.60
CA THR A 317 1.76 13.61 9.26
C THR A 317 3.06 13.97 8.54
N VAL A 318 3.08 13.92 7.19
CA VAL A 318 4.25 14.33 6.40
C VAL A 318 4.58 15.81 6.64
N LEU A 319 3.57 16.68 6.60
CA LEU A 319 3.73 18.12 6.90
C LEU A 319 4.26 18.37 8.33
N THR A 320 3.78 17.60 9.31
CA THR A 320 4.24 17.71 10.70
C THR A 320 5.70 17.30 10.83
N ASP A 321 6.09 16.17 10.22
CA ASP A 321 7.49 15.70 10.19
C ASP A 321 8.42 16.72 9.51
N ILE A 322 7.99 17.35 8.41
CA ILE A 322 8.73 18.45 7.77
C ILE A 322 8.89 19.62 8.74
N THR A 323 7.81 20.03 9.41
CA THR A 323 7.79 21.16 10.33
C THR A 323 8.68 20.93 11.56
N ASP A 324 8.71 19.71 12.09
CA ASP A 324 9.52 19.37 13.25
C ASP A 324 10.99 19.22 12.88
N ARG A 325 11.31 18.58 11.75
CA ARG A 325 12.68 18.53 11.21
C ARG A 325 13.22 19.93 10.90
N LEU A 326 12.39 20.83 10.40
CA LEU A 326 12.74 22.23 10.17
C LEU A 326 13.16 22.94 11.48
N LYS A 327 12.47 22.65 12.59
CA LYS A 327 12.80 23.21 13.92
C LYS A 327 14.08 22.60 14.50
N GLU A 328 14.30 21.31 14.29
CA GLU A 328 15.41 20.55 14.88
C GLU A 328 16.75 20.72 14.17
N GLN A 329 16.76 20.80 12.83
CA GLN A 329 17.98 20.62 12.03
C GLN A 329 18.66 21.91 11.55
N GLY A 330 18.14 23.10 11.86
CA GLY A 330 18.86 24.36 11.64
C GLY A 330 19.41 24.61 10.23
N GLY A 331 18.86 23.98 9.18
CA GLY A 331 19.15 24.37 7.79
C GLY A 331 20.04 23.45 6.94
N ASN A 332 19.80 22.13 6.89
CA ASN A 332 20.35 21.32 5.79
C ASN A 332 19.55 21.57 4.50
N PHE A 333 20.11 22.40 3.61
CA PHE A 333 19.50 22.82 2.35
C PHE A 333 18.95 21.65 1.52
N SER A 334 19.79 20.63 1.31
CA SER A 334 19.48 19.52 0.41
C SER A 334 18.31 18.69 0.94
N TYR A 335 18.33 18.44 2.24
CA TYR A 335 17.41 17.52 2.89
C TYR A 335 15.99 18.07 3.00
N ILE A 336 15.83 19.32 3.41
CA ILE A 336 14.50 19.95 3.47
C ILE A 336 13.98 20.21 2.06
N SER A 337 14.84 20.60 1.11
CA SER A 337 14.40 20.76 -0.29
C SER A 337 13.82 19.45 -0.84
N GLU A 338 14.46 18.32 -0.54
CA GLU A 338 13.96 16.99 -0.90
C GLU A 338 12.61 16.68 -0.24
N LEU A 339 12.49 16.87 1.07
CA LEU A 339 11.24 16.64 1.79
C LEU A 339 10.10 17.56 1.33
N THR A 340 10.42 18.81 1.05
CA THR A 340 9.49 19.81 0.56
C THR A 340 9.01 19.49 -0.87
N LEU A 341 9.92 19.05 -1.75
CA LEU A 341 9.57 18.57 -3.09
C LEU A 341 8.66 17.34 -3.00
N LYS A 342 8.99 16.40 -2.11
CA LYS A 342 8.18 15.20 -1.86
C LYS A 342 6.77 15.56 -1.39
N PHE A 343 6.63 16.51 -0.48
CA PHE A 343 5.30 16.97 -0.03
C PHE A 343 4.49 17.62 -1.15
N ALA A 344 5.12 18.46 -1.99
CA ALA A 344 4.46 19.04 -3.15
C ALA A 344 3.97 17.93 -4.11
N GLN A 345 4.80 16.92 -4.37
CA GLN A 345 4.43 15.76 -5.19
C GLN A 345 3.26 14.98 -4.59
N GLU A 346 3.27 14.75 -3.26
CA GLU A 346 2.20 14.01 -2.59
C GLU A 346 0.87 14.78 -2.59
N ILE A 347 0.88 16.12 -2.44
CA ILE A 347 -0.33 16.95 -2.57
C ILE A 347 -0.82 16.97 -4.01
N ILE A 348 0.05 17.19 -4.99
CA ILE A 348 -0.35 17.20 -6.41
C ILE A 348 -0.93 15.85 -6.79
N SER A 349 -0.29 14.77 -6.32
CA SER A 349 -0.81 13.42 -6.48
C SER A 349 -2.20 13.32 -5.85
N HIS A 350 -2.37 13.71 -4.58
CA HIS A 350 -3.66 13.71 -3.90
C HIS A 350 -4.76 14.44 -4.69
N ILE A 351 -4.49 15.63 -5.21
CA ILE A 351 -5.44 16.42 -6.01
C ILE A 351 -5.84 15.70 -7.30
N LEU A 352 -4.84 15.20 -8.04
CA LEU A 352 -5.07 14.44 -9.27
C LEU A 352 -5.78 13.11 -9.03
N THR A 353 -5.76 12.65 -7.78
CA THR A 353 -6.13 11.32 -7.36
C THR A 353 -7.49 11.30 -6.66
N ILE A 354 -7.47 11.78 -5.42
CA ILE A 354 -8.50 11.65 -4.43
C ILE A 354 -9.58 12.72 -4.66
N ASP A 355 -9.17 13.98 -4.81
CA ASP A 355 -10.08 15.11 -4.98
C ASP A 355 -10.82 15.00 -6.32
N LYS A 356 -10.11 14.60 -7.39
CA LYS A 356 -10.74 14.38 -8.69
C LYS A 356 -11.80 13.28 -8.67
N ALA A 357 -11.60 12.23 -7.89
CA ALA A 357 -12.60 11.17 -7.72
C ALA A 357 -13.88 11.67 -7.00
N LEU A 358 -13.75 12.64 -6.10
CA LEU A 358 -14.89 13.32 -5.49
C LEU A 358 -15.67 14.12 -6.56
N GLY A 359 -14.96 14.89 -7.38
CA GLY A 359 -15.56 15.64 -8.50
C GLY A 359 -16.34 14.75 -9.47
N GLU A 360 -15.69 13.69 -9.96
CA GLU A 360 -16.31 12.74 -10.90
C GLU A 360 -17.56 12.06 -10.32
N PHE A 361 -17.55 11.72 -9.04
CA PHE A 361 -18.71 11.15 -8.35
C PHE A 361 -19.88 12.12 -8.34
N LEU A 362 -19.64 13.36 -7.92
CA LEU A 362 -20.71 14.35 -7.80
C LEU A 362 -21.28 14.78 -9.16
N SER A 363 -20.45 14.83 -10.20
CA SER A 363 -20.93 15.07 -11.56
C SER A 363 -21.82 13.93 -12.07
N ARG A 364 -21.49 12.67 -11.76
CA ARG A 364 -22.32 11.51 -12.14
C ARG A 364 -23.66 11.47 -11.40
N ASP A 365 -23.66 11.87 -10.13
CA ASP A 365 -24.86 11.92 -9.29
C ASP A 365 -25.71 13.18 -9.49
N GLY A 366 -25.32 14.09 -10.40
CA GLY A 366 -26.03 15.35 -10.66
C GLY A 366 -26.02 16.32 -9.48
N GLN A 367 -25.02 16.21 -8.60
CA GLN A 367 -24.91 17.00 -7.38
C GLN A 367 -24.08 18.28 -7.54
N ILE A 368 -23.45 18.47 -8.70
CA ILE A 368 -22.72 19.67 -9.12
C ILE A 368 -22.89 19.92 -10.62
#